data_AF-A0A1T3I222-F1
#
_entry.id   AF-A0A1T3I222-F1
#
_cell.length_a   1.000
_cell.length_b   1.000
_cell.length_c   1.000
_cell.angle_alpha   90.00
_cell.angle_beta   90.00
_cell.angle_gamma   90.00
#
_symmetry.space_group_name_H-M   'P 1'
#
loop_
_entity.id
_entity.type
_entity.pdbx_description
1 polymer ?
#
loop_
_entity_poly.entity_id
_entity_poly.type
_entity_poly.pdbx_seq_one_letter_code
_entity_poly.pdbx_strand_id
1 'polypeptide(L)' 'MKKILNNKNTLLVLAGIFLILSAVKIMKLLMYGFELDTKKSNAYNIGIITGEIVILGAFSITSYFYYRRYLNLKYFP' A
#
# COMPACT_ATOMS: atom_id res chain seq x y z
N MET A 1 11.71 19.06 -1.90
CA MET A 1 10.41 18.34 -1.81
C MET A 1 9.16 19.21 -2.03
N LYS A 2 9.12 20.51 -1.68
CA LYS A 2 7.93 21.38 -1.89
C LYS A 2 7.41 21.42 -3.34
N LYS A 3 8.30 21.36 -4.35
CA LYS A 3 7.93 21.37 -5.78
C LYS A 3 7.11 20.14 -6.19
N ILE A 4 7.44 18.96 -5.65
CA ILE A 4 6.77 17.68 -5.93
C ILE A 4 5.38 17.66 -5.27
N LEU A 5 5.29 18.11 -4.00
CA LEU A 5 4.03 18.14 -3.24
C LEU A 5 3.04 19.24 -3.69
N ASN A 6 3.45 20.15 -4.58
CA ASN A 6 2.60 21.21 -5.13
C ASN A 6 2.17 20.93 -6.58
N ASN A 7 2.74 19.92 -7.24
CA ASN A 7 2.33 19.53 -8.59
C ASN A 7 1.22 18.47 -8.50
N LYS A 8 0.00 18.85 -8.92
CA LYS A 8 -1.17 17.96 -8.92
C LYS A 8 -0.93 16.68 -9.72
N ASN A 9 -0.33 16.77 -10.91
CA ASN A 9 -0.07 15.58 -11.73
C ASN A 9 0.90 14.63 -11.03
N THR A 10 1.92 15.17 -10.36
CA THR A 10 2.87 14.35 -9.60
C THR A 10 2.22 13.66 -8.40
N LEU A 11 1.30 14.34 -7.69
CA LEU A 11 0.54 13.73 -6.60
C LEU A 11 -0.35 12.59 -7.07
N LEU A 12 -1.04 12.77 -8.21
CA LEU A 12 -1.87 11.72 -8.79
C LEU A 12 -1.04 10.51 -9.22
N VAL A 13 0.11 10.74 -9.87
CA VAL A 13 1.04 9.68 -10.27
C VAL A 13 1.56 8.92 -9.04
N LEU A 14 1.94 9.62 -7.97
CA LEU A 14 2.38 8.98 -6.73
C LEU A 14 1.26 8.14 -6.10
N ALA A 15 0.04 8.67 -6.00
CA ALA A 15 -1.10 7.91 -5.49
C ALA A 15 -1.35 6.62 -6.31
N GLY A 16 -1.26 6.73 -7.64
CA GLY A 16 -1.37 5.59 -8.55
C GLY A 16 -0.26 4.56 -8.36
N ILE A 17 0.99 4.99 -8.24
CA ILE A 17 2.14 4.10 -7.98
C ILE A 17 1.93 3.31 -6.69
N PHE A 18 1.52 3.98 -5.60
CA PHE A 18 1.26 3.29 -4.33
C PHE A 18 0.08 2.30 -4.42
N LEU A 19 -0.96 2.60 -5.20
CA LEU A 19 -2.06 1.63 -5.46
C LEU A 19 -1.57 0.41 -6.23
N ILE A 20 -0.75 0.61 -7.26
CA ILE A 20 -0.18 -0.49 -8.04
C ILE A 20 0.72 -1.36 -7.15
N LEU A 21 1.56 -0.75 -6.33
CA LEU A 21 2.40 -1.46 -5.36
C LEU A 21 1.56 -2.27 -4.37
N SER A 22 0.45 -1.70 -3.88
CA SER A 22 -0.51 -2.44 -3.05
C SER A 22 -1.12 -3.64 -3.79
N ALA A 23 -1.56 -3.47 -5.04
CA ALA A 23 -2.14 -4.56 -5.82
C ALA A 23 -1.15 -5.72 -6.04
N VAL A 24 0.11 -5.41 -6.37
CA VAL A 24 1.18 -6.41 -6.52
C VAL A 24 1.42 -7.16 -5.20
N LYS A 25 1.45 -6.42 -4.08
CA LYS A 25 1.61 -6.99 -2.74
C LYS A 25 0.44 -7.89 -2.34
N ILE A 26 -0.80 -7.49 -2.62
CA ILE A 26 -2.01 -8.31 -2.39
C ILE A 26 -1.94 -9.61 -3.19
N MET A 27 -1.59 -9.53 -4.47
CA MET A 27 -1.48 -10.71 -5.33
C MET A 27 -0.44 -11.69 -4.78
N LYS A 28 0.73 -11.18 -4.38
CA LYS A 28 1.77 -11.98 -3.73
C LYS A 28 1.27 -12.60 -2.41
N LEU A 29 0.60 -11.81 -1.57
CA LEU A 29 0.05 -12.28 -0.29
C LEU A 29 -0.98 -13.39 -0.49
N LEU A 30 -1.86 -13.28 -1.49
CA LEU A 30 -2.84 -14.31 -1.82
C LEU A 30 -2.15 -15.59 -2.28
N MET A 31 -1.16 -15.50 -3.19
CA MET A 31 -0.38 -16.66 -3.62
C MET A 31 0.34 -17.35 -2.46
N TYR A 32 1.01 -16.60 -1.59
CA TYR A 32 1.67 -17.16 -0.40
C TYR A 32 0.67 -17.69 0.64
N GLY A 33 -0.48 -17.04 0.79
CA GLY A 33 -1.56 -17.48 1.67
C GLY A 33 -2.11 -18.85 1.23
N PHE A 34 -2.34 -19.04 -0.07
CA PHE A 34 -2.70 -20.35 -0.63
C PHE A 34 -1.59 -21.39 -0.43
N GLU A 35 -0.32 -21.02 -0.60
CA GLU A 35 0.79 -21.94 -0.31
C GLU A 35 0.86 -22.32 1.18
N LEU A 36 0.51 -21.41 2.09
CA LEU A 36 0.48 -21.68 3.52
C LEU A 36 -0.70 -22.53 3.95
N ASP A 37 -1.83 -22.49 3.24
CA ASP A 37 -2.92 -23.43 3.45
C ASP A 37 -2.51 -24.87 3.09
N THR A 38 -1.58 -25.03 2.14
CA THR A 38 -1.05 -26.35 1.73
C THR A 38 0.15 -26.83 2.55
N LYS A 39 0.81 -25.97 3.33
CA LYS A 39 2.01 -26.30 4.14
C LYS A 39 1.74 -26.10 5.64
N LYS A 40 2.54 -26.73 6.51
CA LYS A 40 2.42 -26.48 7.96
C LYS A 40 2.74 -25.01 8.28
N SER A 41 1.78 -24.32 8.90
CA SER A 41 1.96 -22.96 9.40
C SER A 41 3.05 -22.93 10.48
N ASN A 42 4.00 -22.00 10.35
CA ASN A 42 5.12 -21.78 11.28
C ASN A 42 5.20 -20.29 11.64
N ALA A 43 5.69 -19.97 12.84
CA ALA A 43 5.83 -18.60 13.34
C ALA A 43 6.58 -17.68 12.37
N TYR A 44 7.60 -18.21 11.68
CA TYR A 44 8.34 -17.49 10.65
C TYR A 44 7.44 -17.05 9.48
N ASN A 45 6.59 -17.93 8.98
CA ASN A 45 5.69 -17.63 7.86
C ASN A 45 4.57 -16.66 8.27
N ILE A 46 4.04 -16.81 9.49
CA ILE A 46 3.05 -15.89 10.06
C ILE A 46 3.66 -14.49 10.21
N GLY A 47 4.91 -14.39 10.65
CA GLY A 47 5.65 -13.13 10.76
C GLY A 47 5.80 -12.41 9.42
N ILE A 48 6.11 -13.15 8.36
CA ILE A 48 6.20 -12.61 6.99
C ILE A 48 4.84 -12.07 6.52
N ILE A 49 3.75 -12.85 6.67
CA ILE A 49 2.40 -12.40 6.29
C ILE A 49 2.03 -11.12 7.05
N THR A 50 2.27 -11.10 8.35
CA THR A 50 1.91 -9.96 9.20
C THR A 50 2.66 -8.71 8.75
N GLY A 51 3.95 -8.82 8.44
CA GLY A 51 4.74 -7.71 7.89
C GLY A 51 4.21 -7.23 6.54
N GLU A 52 3.81 -8.14 5.67
CA GLU A 52 3.22 -7.80 4.37
C GLU A 52 1.87 -7.06 4.50
N ILE A 53 1.02 -7.46 5.45
CA ILE A 53 -0.23 -6.76 5.77
C ILE A 53 0.04 -5.35 6.30
N VAL A 54 1.03 -5.17 7.17
CA VAL A 54 1.41 -3.84 7.69
C VAL A 54 1.88 -2.92 6.56
N ILE A 55 2.73 -3.42 5.65
CA ILE A 55 3.20 -2.65 4.48
C ILE A 55 2.03 -2.28 3.57
N LEU A 56 1.07 -3.19 3.36
CA LEU A 56 -0.15 -2.93 2.59
C LEU A 56 -0.99 -1.81 3.19
N GLY A 57 -1.15 -1.81 4.51
CA GLY A 57 -1.80 -0.72 5.23
C GLY A 57 -1.08 0.61 5.01
N ALA A 58 0.24 0.63 5.14
CA ALA A 58 1.05 1.83 4.92
C ALA A 58 0.93 2.38 3.49
N PHE A 59 1.01 1.53 2.46
CA PHE A 59 0.84 1.96 1.07
C PHE A 59 -0.56 2.49 0.78
N SER A 60 -1.60 1.86 1.35
CA SER A 60 -2.98 2.32 1.18
C SER A 60 -3.22 3.69 1.82
N ILE A 61 -2.73 3.89 3.05
CA ILE A 61 -2.79 5.19 3.75
C ILE A 61 -2.03 6.26 2.96
N THR A 62 -0.83 5.91 2.48
CA THR A 62 0.03 6.84 1.73
C THR A 62 -0.61 7.25 0.40
N SER A 63 -1.18 6.28 -0.34
CA SER A 63 -1.91 6.57 -1.57
C SER A 63 -3.12 7.48 -1.30
N TYR A 64 -3.91 7.16 -0.28
CA TYR A 64 -5.05 7.98 0.14
C TYR A 64 -4.61 9.41 0.46
N PHE A 65 -3.50 9.59 1.18
CA PHE A 65 -2.99 10.91 1.51
C PHE A 65 -2.60 11.72 0.26
N TYR A 66 -1.88 11.10 -0.69
CA TYR A 66 -1.51 11.76 -1.95
C TYR A 66 -2.72 12.09 -2.81
N TYR A 67 -3.68 11.16 -2.93
CA TYR A 67 -4.90 11.36 -3.69
C TYR A 67 -5.77 12.47 -3.08
N ARG A 68 -5.91 12.50 -1.76
CA ARG A 68 -6.66 13.55 -1.06
C ARG A 68 -6.02 14.92 -1.28
N ARG A 69 -4.69 15.01 -1.22
CA ARG A 69 -3.94 16.24 -1.50
C ARG A 69 -4.08 16.67 -2.96
N TYR A 70 -4.11 15.72 -3.91
CA TYR A 70 -4.39 16.00 -5.32
C TYR A 70 -5.77 16.66 -5.51
N LEU A 71 -6.80 16.13 -4.85
CA LEU A 71 -8.16 16.69 -4.87
C LEU A 71 -8.28 18.03 -4.13
N ASN A 72 -7.21 18.47 -3.45
CA ASN A 72 -7.18 19.68 -2.63
C ASN A 72 -8.30 19.73 -1.58
N LEU A 73 -8.74 18.55 -1.11
CA LEU A 73 -9.72 18.47 -0.03
C LEU A 73 -9.03 18.98 1.24
N LYS A 74 -9.58 20.03 1.83
CA LYS A 74 -9.10 20.55 3.13
C LYS A 74 -9.10 19.42 4.15
N TYR A 75 -8.10 19.46 5.04
CA TYR A 75 -7.95 18.57 6.19
C TYR A 75 -9.32 18.28 6.83
N PHE A 76 -9.73 17.02 6.88
CA PHE A 76 -10.62 16.57 7.94
C PHE A 76 -9.84 16.66 9.27
N PRO A 77 -10.44 17.23 10.33
CA PRO A 77 -9.81 17.41 11.65
C PRO A 77 -9.32 16.08 12.23
#